data_AF-A0A9D4WEY4-F1
#
_entry.id   AF-A0A9D4WEY4-F1
#
_cell.length_a   1.000
_cell.length_b   1.000
_cell.length_c   1.000
_cell.angle_alpha   90.00
_cell.angle_beta   90.00
_cell.angle_gamma   90.00
#
_symmetry.space_group_name_H-M   'P 1'
#
loop_
_entity.id
_entity.type
_entity.pdbx_description
1 polymer ?
#
loop_
_entity_poly.entity_id
_entity_poly.type
_entity_poly.pdbx_seq_one_letter_code
_entity_poly.pdbx_strand_id
1 'polypeptide(L)'
;MLLVFNFNWFEFELLCFKFGFCRCFYAQEFWKIGIMDEVVSNTRRWEDLDTDILVKIFQLFDIFELTSGVAHVCSAWRTACCDPLRWKTLDLSMLRSNFIKIPLEPFVYVDERSDKILTRLLKISLSLSRESIVTLIFHFNLYVSDDMLTYTAERSPQLKRLVLPAWNRIKRTGMCKAIRSWKKLESLTMPSIANPPYFLEEIATHCENFSELKIMGPCDIFFASTLAAFVPKLRVLSLRCTTLYRDVLILILDSLKHLEVLNISHCVLMEGLPPPQYKRIITEIDPIVRQKASRLREFITCMEDSCIICQRTRTDEGIVRWYKYEEGFWKEDEVNSLAL
;
A
#
# COMPACT_ATOMS: atom_id res chain seq x y z
N MET A 1 -40.56 9.64 8.97
CA MET A 1 -39.48 9.68 9.99
C MET A 1 -38.16 9.51 9.24
N LEU A 2 -37.66 10.61 8.67
CA LEU A 2 -36.39 10.66 7.95
C LEU A 2 -35.29 10.96 8.97
N LEU A 3 -34.40 10.00 9.18
CA LEU A 3 -33.19 10.18 9.98
C LEU A 3 -32.20 11.00 9.16
N VAL A 4 -32.03 12.25 9.57
CA VAL A 4 -30.99 13.17 9.11
C VAL A 4 -29.65 12.61 9.59
N PHE A 5 -28.82 12.14 8.66
CA PHE A 5 -27.44 11.78 8.94
C PHE A 5 -26.59 13.04 8.99
N ASN A 6 -25.97 13.29 10.16
CA ASN A 6 -24.93 14.30 10.35
C ASN A 6 -23.75 14.02 9.41
N PHE A 7 -23.75 14.67 8.26
CA PHE A 7 -22.55 14.93 7.46
C PHE A 7 -21.63 15.85 8.26
N ASN A 8 -20.32 15.65 8.17
CA ASN A 8 -19.35 16.56 8.74
C ASN A 8 -19.30 17.84 7.88
N TRP A 9 -20.30 18.70 8.06
CA TRP A 9 -20.59 19.93 7.32
C TRP A 9 -19.38 20.89 7.27
N PHE A 10 -18.52 20.79 8.27
CA PHE A 10 -17.36 21.66 8.47
C PHE A 10 -16.27 21.51 7.40
N GLU A 11 -16.04 20.32 6.86
CA GLU A 11 -15.01 20.12 5.81
C GLU A 11 -15.49 20.63 4.44
N PHE A 12 -16.79 20.52 4.16
CA PHE A 12 -17.40 21.07 2.94
C PHE A 12 -17.45 22.60 2.97
N GLU A 13 -17.74 23.18 4.14
CA GLU A 13 -17.62 24.63 4.36
C GLU A 13 -16.16 25.10 4.23
N LEU A 14 -15.18 24.36 4.75
CA LEU A 14 -13.76 24.73 4.61
C LEU A 14 -13.28 24.69 3.14
N LEU A 15 -13.75 23.71 2.35
CA LEU A 15 -13.46 23.64 0.92
C LEU A 15 -14.10 24.83 0.19
N CYS A 16 -15.33 25.19 0.56
CA CYS A 16 -16.00 26.39 0.07
C CYS A 16 -15.31 27.69 0.52
N PHE A 17 -14.72 27.72 1.71
CA PHE A 17 -14.04 28.88 2.27
C PHE A 17 -12.63 29.07 1.69
N LYS A 18 -11.87 27.98 1.47
CA LYS A 18 -10.52 28.04 0.87
C LYS A 18 -10.50 28.55 -0.56
N PHE A 19 -11.58 28.36 -1.32
CA PHE A 19 -11.62 28.65 -2.76
C PHE A 19 -12.81 29.52 -3.20
N GLY A 20 -13.64 30.00 -2.27
CA GLY A 20 -14.80 30.84 -2.60
C GLY A 20 -15.92 30.09 -3.32
N PHE A 21 -16.14 28.80 -3.04
CA PHE A 21 -17.27 28.01 -3.60
C PHE A 21 -18.62 28.31 -2.94
N CYS A 22 -18.89 29.57 -2.64
CA CYS A 22 -20.18 29.98 -2.11
C CYS A 22 -21.18 30.20 -3.26
N ARG A 23 -21.78 29.11 -3.76
CA ARG A 23 -23.13 29.05 -4.39
C ARG A 23 -23.37 27.67 -5.00
N CYS A 24 -23.80 26.71 -4.20
CA CYS A 24 -24.58 25.58 -4.73
C CYS A 24 -25.58 24.93 -3.76
N PHE A 25 -25.64 25.30 -2.48
CA PHE A 25 -26.54 24.62 -1.53
C PHE A 25 -27.52 25.48 -0.72
N TYR A 26 -27.53 26.81 -0.87
CA TYR A 26 -28.49 27.69 -0.17
C TYR A 26 -29.74 28.08 -0.98
N ALA A 27 -30.00 27.42 -2.12
CA ALA A 27 -31.12 27.78 -3.00
C ALA A 27 -32.46 27.09 -2.66
N GLN A 28 -32.58 26.38 -1.52
CA GLN A 28 -33.83 25.70 -1.15
C GLN A 28 -34.58 26.25 0.07
N GLU A 29 -34.10 27.30 0.76
CA GLU A 29 -34.84 27.87 1.92
C GLU A 29 -35.06 29.40 1.93
N PHE A 30 -34.90 30.11 0.81
CA PHE A 30 -35.25 31.54 0.73
C PHE A 30 -36.26 31.90 -0.36
N TRP A 31 -37.24 31.02 -0.60
CA TRP A 31 -38.45 31.36 -1.37
C TRP A 31 -39.54 32.00 -0.50
N LYS A 32 -39.18 33.06 0.24
CA LYS A 32 -40.17 34.00 0.81
C LYS A 32 -39.47 35.31 1.15
N ILE A 33 -40.09 36.40 0.67
CA ILE A 33 -39.71 37.81 0.79
C ILE A 33 -38.94 38.29 -0.45
N GLY A 34 -39.72 38.72 -1.43
CA GLY A 34 -39.23 39.44 -2.60
C GLY A 34 -38.83 40.85 -2.25
N ILE A 35 -37.64 41.24 -2.70
CA ILE A 35 -37.35 42.52 -3.37
C ILE A 35 -36.34 42.18 -4.45
N MET A 36 -36.70 42.49 -5.69
CA MET A 36 -35.96 42.20 -6.91
C MET A 36 -35.13 43.43 -7.25
N ASP A 37 -33.83 43.39 -6.95
CA ASP A 37 -32.85 44.22 -7.64
C ASP A 37 -32.04 43.29 -8.55
N GLU A 38 -32.30 43.37 -9.85
CA GLU A 38 -31.54 42.70 -10.91
C GLU A 38 -30.12 43.27 -10.99
N VAL A 39 -29.24 42.78 -10.13
CA VAL A 39 -27.83 42.71 -10.49
C VAL A 39 -27.71 41.49 -11.41
N VAL A 40 -27.70 41.72 -12.73
CA VAL A 40 -27.21 40.72 -13.68
C VAL A 40 -25.72 40.53 -13.40
N SER A 41 -25.42 39.74 -12.38
CA SER A 41 -24.06 39.35 -12.08
C SER A 41 -23.64 38.45 -13.23
N ASN A 42 -22.74 38.94 -14.07
CA ASN A 42 -22.07 38.16 -15.11
C ASN A 42 -21.08 37.17 -14.45
N THR A 43 -21.59 36.37 -13.51
CA THR A 43 -20.85 35.41 -12.71
C THR A 43 -20.53 34.23 -13.61
N ARG A 44 -19.28 34.18 -14.08
CA ARG A 44 -18.74 32.99 -14.74
C ARG A 44 -18.92 31.79 -13.82
N ARG A 45 -19.53 30.72 -14.33
CA ARG A 45 -19.70 29.51 -13.54
C ARG A 45 -18.37 28.77 -13.53
N TRP A 46 -17.99 28.23 -12.38
CA TRP A 46 -16.76 27.45 -12.24
C TRP A 46 -16.77 26.16 -13.08
N GLU A 47 -17.95 25.68 -13.48
CA GLU A 47 -18.10 24.56 -14.42
C GLU A 47 -17.74 24.92 -15.87
N ASP A 48 -17.77 26.21 -16.23
CA ASP A 48 -17.40 26.71 -17.56
C ASP A 48 -15.89 26.97 -17.68
N LEU A 49 -15.13 26.72 -16.61
CA LEU A 49 -13.68 26.83 -16.63
C LEU A 49 -13.09 25.74 -17.53
N ASP A 50 -12.04 26.08 -18.26
CA ASP A 50 -11.35 25.14 -19.13
C ASP A 50 -10.93 23.87 -18.36
N THR A 51 -11.15 22.70 -18.97
CA THR A 51 -10.92 21.41 -18.33
C THR A 51 -9.46 21.24 -17.90
N ASP A 52 -8.50 21.76 -18.68
CA ASP A 52 -7.08 21.67 -18.33
C ASP A 52 -6.74 22.51 -17.09
N ILE A 53 -7.44 23.62 -16.89
CA ILE A 53 -7.30 24.44 -15.68
C ILE A 53 -7.90 23.70 -14.48
N LEU A 54 -9.10 23.11 -14.62
CA LEU A 54 -9.72 22.30 -13.57
C LEU A 54 -8.83 21.11 -13.18
N VAL A 55 -8.24 20.40 -14.15
CA VAL A 55 -7.29 19.31 -13.90
C VAL A 55 -6.10 19.79 -13.07
N LYS A 56 -5.48 20.92 -13.44
CA LYS A 56 -4.36 21.50 -12.69
C LYS A 56 -4.74 21.89 -11.27
N ILE A 57 -5.94 22.44 -11.07
CA ILE A 57 -6.46 22.76 -9.74
C ILE A 57 -6.67 21.46 -8.94
N PHE A 58 -7.29 20.45 -9.54
CA PHE A 58 -7.61 19.18 -8.87
C PHE A 58 -6.38 18.32 -8.57
N GLN A 59 -5.26 18.54 -9.28
CA GLN A 59 -3.97 17.96 -8.92
C GLN A 59 -3.46 18.42 -7.54
N LEU A 60 -3.92 19.56 -7.02
CA LEU A 60 -3.55 20.09 -5.70
C LEU A 60 -4.28 19.43 -4.54
N PHE A 61 -5.41 18.76 -4.80
CA PHE A 61 -6.22 18.10 -3.77
C PHE A 61 -5.75 16.68 -3.53
N ASP A 62 -5.88 16.19 -2.30
CA ASP A 62 -5.60 14.80 -2.00
C ASP A 62 -6.71 13.86 -2.51
N ILE A 63 -6.46 12.54 -2.40
CA ILE A 63 -7.41 11.54 -2.88
C ILE A 63 -8.74 11.59 -2.12
N PHE A 64 -8.74 11.99 -0.85
CA PHE A 64 -9.93 12.04 0.00
C PHE A 64 -10.80 13.23 -0.35
N GLU A 65 -10.21 14.41 -0.54
CA GLU A 65 -10.87 15.62 -0.99
C GLU A 65 -11.51 15.41 -2.37
N LEU A 66 -10.76 14.78 -3.28
CA LEU A 66 -11.25 14.47 -4.63
C LEU A 66 -12.46 13.52 -4.61
N THR A 67 -12.37 12.44 -3.83
CA THR A 67 -13.39 11.39 -3.80
C THR A 67 -14.59 11.71 -2.91
N SER A 68 -14.44 12.61 -1.92
CA SER A 68 -15.50 12.95 -0.97
C SER A 68 -16.27 14.22 -1.35
N GLY A 69 -15.64 15.14 -2.09
CA GLY A 69 -16.23 16.43 -2.47
C GLY A 69 -16.16 16.72 -3.96
N VAL A 70 -14.95 16.92 -4.50
CA VAL A 70 -14.74 17.51 -5.84
C VAL A 70 -15.45 16.74 -6.95
N ALA A 71 -15.33 15.41 -6.96
CA ALA A 71 -15.94 14.55 -7.98
C ALA A 71 -17.47 14.45 -7.91
N HIS A 72 -18.10 15.08 -6.91
CA HIS A 72 -19.54 15.09 -6.68
C HIS A 72 -20.20 16.45 -6.94
N VAL A 73 -19.42 17.49 -7.28
CA VAL A 73 -19.96 18.86 -7.50
C VAL A 73 -20.79 18.93 -8.78
N CYS A 74 -20.22 18.57 -9.93
CA CYS A 74 -20.93 18.53 -11.21
C CYS A 74 -20.26 17.57 -12.21
N SER A 75 -20.88 17.36 -13.38
CA SER A 75 -20.36 16.47 -14.43
C SER A 75 -19.04 16.96 -15.03
N ALA A 76 -18.87 18.26 -15.22
CA ALA A 76 -17.63 18.85 -15.74
C ALA A 76 -16.46 18.59 -14.78
N TRP A 77 -16.67 18.81 -13.48
CA TRP A 77 -15.64 18.55 -12.47
C TRP A 77 -15.34 17.07 -12.32
N ARG A 78 -16.36 16.21 -12.34
CA ARG A 78 -16.15 14.76 -12.36
C ARG A 78 -15.32 14.32 -13.56
N THR A 79 -15.53 14.94 -14.72
CA THR A 79 -14.76 14.68 -15.93
C THR A 79 -13.31 15.10 -15.78
N ALA A 80 -13.05 16.30 -15.26
CA ALA A 80 -11.69 16.75 -14.94
C ALA A 80 -11.01 15.84 -13.89
N CYS A 81 -11.75 15.34 -12.89
CA CYS A 81 -11.24 14.34 -11.95
C CYS A 81 -10.89 13.00 -12.59
N CYS A 82 -11.27 12.70 -13.84
CA CYS A 82 -10.92 11.45 -14.51
C CYS A 82 -9.55 11.49 -15.22
N ASP A 83 -8.77 12.57 -15.07
CA ASP A 83 -7.47 12.71 -15.71
C ASP A 83 -6.51 11.55 -15.37
N PRO A 84 -6.07 10.72 -16.35
CA PRO A 84 -5.26 9.53 -16.09
C PRO A 84 -3.91 9.80 -15.43
N LEU A 85 -3.33 11.00 -15.62
CA LEU A 85 -2.04 11.34 -15.02
C LEU A 85 -2.13 11.37 -13.50
N ARG A 86 -3.29 11.75 -12.94
CA ARG A 86 -3.52 11.79 -11.51
C ARG A 86 -3.64 10.40 -10.87
N TRP A 87 -4.18 9.43 -11.62
CA TRP A 87 -4.55 8.12 -11.09
C TRP A 87 -3.49 7.03 -11.31
N LYS A 88 -2.32 7.37 -11.87
CA LYS A 88 -1.21 6.42 -11.99
C LYS A 88 -0.85 5.77 -10.66
N THR A 89 -0.95 6.53 -9.57
CA THR A 89 -0.76 6.03 -8.20
C THR A 89 -2.01 6.28 -7.38
N LEU A 90 -2.60 5.20 -6.85
CA LEU A 90 -3.62 5.28 -5.81
C LEU A 90 -2.94 5.03 -4.46
N ASP A 91 -2.67 6.12 -3.74
CA ASP A 91 -2.04 6.07 -2.42
C ASP A 91 -3.08 6.15 -1.29
N LEU A 92 -3.27 5.03 -0.59
CA LEU A 92 -4.10 4.89 0.60
C LEU A 92 -3.26 4.78 1.88
N SER A 93 -1.98 5.20 1.83
CA SER A 93 -1.05 5.15 2.95
C SER A 93 -1.42 6.05 4.12
N MET A 94 -2.36 6.99 3.95
CA MET A 94 -2.86 7.82 5.05
C MET A 94 -4.16 7.28 5.66
N LEU A 95 -4.79 6.28 5.05
CA LEU A 95 -6.02 5.67 5.57
C LEU A 95 -5.70 4.55 6.55
N ARG A 96 -6.37 4.52 7.70
CA ARG A 96 -6.26 3.45 8.70
C ARG A 96 -7.62 2.89 9.03
N SER A 97 -7.66 1.59 9.29
CA SER A 97 -8.84 0.97 9.87
C SER A 97 -8.83 1.21 11.38
N ASN A 98 -10.01 1.41 11.96
CA ASN A 98 -10.22 1.28 13.38
C ASN A 98 -10.50 -0.20 13.69
N PHE A 99 -9.69 -0.80 14.56
CA PHE A 99 -9.75 -2.23 14.83
C PHE A 99 -9.33 -2.60 16.24
N ILE A 100 -9.78 -3.76 16.70
CA ILE A 100 -9.31 -4.43 17.90
C ILE A 100 -8.80 -5.83 17.55
N LYS A 101 -7.78 -6.30 18.26
CA LYS A 101 -7.30 -7.69 18.13
C LYS A 101 -8.22 -8.62 18.91
N ILE A 102 -8.56 -9.76 18.32
CA ILE A 102 -9.43 -10.79 18.92
C ILE A 102 -8.74 -12.16 18.86
N PRO A 103 -9.08 -13.11 19.75
CA PRO A 103 -8.42 -14.43 19.79
C PRO A 103 -8.89 -15.38 18.68
N LEU A 104 -10.02 -15.08 18.03
CA LEU A 104 -10.60 -15.88 16.95
C LEU A 104 -10.12 -15.38 15.59
N GLU A 105 -9.83 -16.28 14.65
CA GLU A 105 -9.56 -15.94 13.26
C GLU A 105 -10.68 -15.04 12.71
N PRO A 106 -10.38 -13.89 12.05
CA PRO A 106 -9.11 -13.44 11.47
C PRO A 106 -8.13 -12.71 12.42
N PHE A 107 -8.32 -12.84 13.74
CA PHE A 107 -7.56 -12.20 14.82
C PHE A 107 -7.74 -10.68 14.94
N VAL A 108 -8.68 -10.15 14.18
CA VAL A 108 -9.02 -8.73 14.16
C VAL A 108 -10.52 -8.54 13.98
N TYR A 109 -11.08 -7.59 14.72
CA TYR A 109 -12.40 -7.03 14.45
C TYR A 109 -12.23 -5.59 13.98
N VAL A 110 -12.73 -5.29 12.79
CA VAL A 110 -12.69 -3.96 12.17
C VAL A 110 -14.08 -3.36 12.27
N ASP A 111 -14.18 -2.09 12.65
CA ASP A 111 -15.48 -1.45 12.75
C ASP A 111 -16.13 -1.26 11.35
N GLU A 112 -17.46 -1.31 11.32
CA GLU A 112 -18.21 -1.23 10.06
C GLU A 112 -17.97 0.11 9.33
N ARG A 113 -17.68 1.18 10.07
CA ARG A 113 -17.39 2.50 9.52
C ARG A 113 -16.11 2.49 8.69
N SER A 114 -15.03 1.86 9.17
CA SER A 114 -13.78 1.75 8.40
C SER A 114 -13.99 0.99 7.10
N ASP A 115 -14.72 -0.12 7.13
CA ASP A 115 -15.04 -0.91 5.94
C ASP A 115 -15.85 -0.12 4.92
N LYS A 116 -16.86 0.64 5.38
CA LYS A 116 -17.68 1.51 4.51
C LYS A 116 -16.84 2.61 3.86
N ILE A 117 -15.97 3.27 4.63
CA ILE A 117 -15.08 4.32 4.13
C ILE A 117 -14.14 3.75 3.06
N LEU A 118 -13.43 2.66 3.36
CA LEU A 118 -12.51 2.03 2.41
C LEU A 118 -13.23 1.56 1.15
N THR A 119 -14.38 0.90 1.29
CA THR A 119 -15.18 0.44 0.14
C THR A 119 -15.60 1.60 -0.75
N ARG A 120 -16.09 2.70 -0.16
CA ARG A 120 -16.52 3.88 -0.90
C ARG A 120 -15.35 4.52 -1.64
N LEU A 121 -14.23 4.72 -0.95
CA LEU A 121 -13.01 5.27 -1.54
C LEU A 121 -12.53 4.43 -2.72
N LEU A 122 -12.40 3.11 -2.55
CA LEU A 122 -11.99 2.21 -3.63
C LEU A 122 -12.94 2.31 -4.83
N LYS A 123 -14.26 2.24 -4.61
CA LYS A 123 -15.26 2.31 -5.70
C LYS A 123 -15.17 3.62 -6.47
N ILE A 124 -15.05 4.76 -5.79
CA ILE A 124 -14.99 6.07 -6.43
C ILE A 124 -13.65 6.22 -7.16
N SER A 125 -12.53 5.93 -6.49
CA SER A 125 -11.19 6.01 -7.06
C SER A 125 -11.04 5.15 -8.31
N LEU A 126 -11.47 3.89 -8.25
CA LEU A 126 -11.41 2.98 -9.39
C LEU A 126 -12.30 3.46 -10.54
N SER A 127 -13.50 4.01 -10.24
CA SER A 127 -14.37 4.61 -11.25
C SER A 127 -13.76 5.83 -11.93
N LEU A 128 -13.09 6.71 -11.18
CA LEU A 128 -12.46 7.91 -11.73
C LEU A 128 -11.18 7.59 -12.50
N SER A 129 -10.43 6.58 -12.05
CA SER A 129 -9.16 6.20 -12.64
C SER A 129 -9.24 5.64 -14.05
N ARG A 130 -10.40 5.11 -14.47
CA ARG A 130 -10.58 4.46 -15.79
C ARG A 130 -9.47 3.45 -16.09
N GLU A 131 -9.17 2.57 -15.12
CA GLU A 131 -8.15 1.51 -15.21
C GLU A 131 -6.70 2.00 -15.42
N SER A 132 -6.42 3.28 -15.18
CA SER A 132 -5.09 3.86 -15.38
C SER A 132 -4.11 3.62 -14.21
N ILE A 133 -4.56 3.00 -13.11
CA ILE A 133 -3.77 2.73 -11.91
C ILE A 133 -2.63 1.76 -12.24
N VAL A 134 -1.41 2.20 -11.95
CA VAL A 134 -0.15 1.45 -12.12
C VAL A 134 0.46 1.09 -10.76
N THR A 135 0.29 1.95 -9.76
CA THR A 135 0.78 1.73 -8.40
C THR A 135 -0.37 1.84 -7.41
N LEU A 136 -0.49 0.85 -6.52
CA LEU A 136 -1.51 0.81 -5.47
C LEU A 136 -0.83 0.59 -4.13
N ILE A 137 -1.05 1.53 -3.21
CA ILE A 137 -0.41 1.53 -1.89
C ILE A 137 -1.49 1.46 -0.83
N PHE A 138 -1.52 0.37 -0.06
CA PHE A 138 -2.31 0.31 1.16
C PHE A 138 -1.42 0.62 2.37
N HIS A 139 -1.97 1.35 3.35
CA HIS A 139 -1.35 1.44 4.66
C HIS A 139 -1.35 0.06 5.36
N PHE A 140 -0.28 -0.28 6.07
CA PHE A 140 -0.13 -1.60 6.72
C PHE A 140 -1.23 -1.91 7.76
N ASN A 141 -1.79 -0.91 8.44
CA ASN A 141 -2.96 -1.03 9.34
C ASN A 141 -4.32 -0.89 8.64
N LEU A 142 -4.39 -1.09 7.32
CA LEU A 142 -5.67 -1.32 6.66
C LEU A 142 -6.03 -2.80 6.71
N TYR A 143 -7.32 -3.08 6.77
CA TYR A 143 -7.83 -4.44 6.77
C TYR A 143 -8.81 -4.62 5.62
N VAL A 144 -8.29 -5.16 4.52
CA VAL A 144 -9.01 -5.35 3.27
C VAL A 144 -9.73 -6.71 3.26
N SER A 145 -10.98 -6.75 2.81
CA SER A 145 -11.72 -8.00 2.61
C SER A 145 -11.47 -8.60 1.22
N ASP A 146 -11.79 -9.88 1.04
CA ASP A 146 -11.74 -10.57 -0.26
C ASP A 146 -12.47 -9.80 -1.37
N ASP A 147 -13.67 -9.30 -1.08
CA ASP A 147 -14.49 -8.57 -2.04
C ASP A 147 -13.84 -7.25 -2.45
N MET A 148 -13.30 -6.51 -1.48
CA MET A 148 -12.60 -5.24 -1.76
C MET A 148 -11.35 -5.47 -2.61
N LEU A 149 -10.55 -6.49 -2.27
CA LEU A 149 -9.32 -6.81 -3.01
C LEU A 149 -9.65 -7.26 -4.44
N THR A 150 -10.60 -8.18 -4.57
CA THR A 150 -11.04 -8.72 -5.86
C THR A 150 -11.61 -7.63 -6.76
N TYR A 151 -12.52 -6.81 -6.23
CA TYR A 151 -13.11 -5.67 -6.96
C TYR A 151 -12.04 -4.69 -7.45
N THR A 152 -11.03 -4.45 -6.62
CA THR A 152 -9.90 -3.58 -6.94
C THR A 152 -9.05 -4.18 -8.04
N ALA A 153 -8.75 -5.48 -7.96
CA ALA A 153 -7.93 -6.17 -8.94
C ALA A 153 -8.57 -6.19 -10.33
N GLU A 154 -9.87 -6.48 -10.40
CA GLU A 154 -10.64 -6.49 -11.65
C GLU A 154 -10.68 -5.11 -12.35
N ARG A 155 -10.49 -4.01 -11.60
CA ARG A 155 -10.55 -2.61 -12.10
C ARG A 155 -9.19 -1.92 -12.17
N SER A 156 -8.11 -2.64 -11.91
CA SER A 156 -6.74 -2.14 -12.03
C SER A 156 -5.85 -3.13 -12.81
N PRO A 157 -6.24 -3.56 -14.02
CA PRO A 157 -5.49 -4.55 -14.79
C PRO A 157 -4.09 -4.07 -15.23
N GLN A 158 -3.82 -2.77 -15.14
CA GLN A 158 -2.52 -2.16 -15.47
C GLN A 158 -1.55 -2.09 -14.29
N LEU A 159 -1.91 -2.65 -13.13
CA LEU A 159 -1.11 -2.57 -11.93
C LEU A 159 0.26 -3.24 -12.11
N LYS A 160 1.31 -2.48 -11.83
CA LYS A 160 2.72 -2.91 -11.84
C LYS A 160 3.32 -2.99 -10.45
N ARG A 161 2.91 -2.11 -9.54
CA ARG A 161 3.44 -2.06 -8.17
C ARG A 161 2.31 -2.12 -7.15
N LEU A 162 2.44 -3.04 -6.20
CA LEU A 162 1.46 -3.25 -5.14
C LEU A 162 2.12 -3.24 -3.77
N VAL A 163 1.61 -2.45 -2.84
CA VAL A 163 1.95 -2.53 -1.42
C VAL A 163 0.72 -3.02 -0.67
N LEU A 164 0.76 -4.28 -0.25
CA LEU A 164 -0.34 -4.93 0.44
C LEU A 164 -0.38 -4.54 1.92
N PRO A 165 -1.59 -4.41 2.49
CA PRO A 165 -1.76 -4.24 3.91
C PRO A 165 -1.67 -5.59 4.65
N ALA A 166 -2.03 -5.60 5.94
CA ALA A 166 -2.19 -6.83 6.69
C ALA A 166 -3.16 -7.82 6.00
N TRP A 167 -2.78 -9.09 5.99
CA TRP A 167 -3.48 -10.15 5.25
C TRP A 167 -4.54 -10.90 6.03
N ASN A 168 -4.77 -10.53 7.29
CA ASN A 168 -5.65 -11.21 8.24
C ASN A 168 -7.04 -11.56 7.68
N ARG A 169 -7.65 -10.68 6.88
CA ARG A 169 -9.01 -10.84 6.36
C ARG A 169 -9.08 -11.32 4.91
N ILE A 170 -7.93 -11.55 4.27
CA ILE A 170 -7.85 -11.97 2.88
C ILE A 170 -7.66 -13.50 2.86
N LYS A 171 -8.65 -14.22 2.34
CA LYS A 171 -8.58 -15.66 2.16
C LYS A 171 -7.76 -16.00 0.92
N ARG A 172 -7.26 -17.23 0.88
CA ARG A 172 -6.55 -17.80 -0.27
C ARG A 172 -7.30 -17.56 -1.59
N THR A 173 -8.60 -17.80 -1.63
CA THR A 173 -9.42 -17.66 -2.83
C THR A 173 -9.49 -16.21 -3.34
N GLY A 174 -9.65 -15.24 -2.44
CA GLY A 174 -9.66 -13.82 -2.79
C GLY A 174 -8.31 -13.37 -3.34
N MET A 175 -7.23 -13.80 -2.68
CA MET A 175 -5.86 -13.49 -3.12
C MET A 175 -5.54 -14.07 -4.51
N CYS A 176 -5.79 -15.37 -4.73
CA CYS A 176 -5.54 -16.00 -6.02
C CYS A 176 -6.35 -15.31 -7.14
N LYS A 177 -7.62 -14.97 -6.88
CA LYS A 177 -8.45 -14.25 -7.86
C LYS A 177 -7.89 -12.86 -8.18
N ALA A 178 -7.38 -12.13 -7.19
CA ALA A 178 -6.77 -10.83 -7.39
C ALA A 178 -5.49 -10.93 -8.24
N ILE A 179 -4.56 -11.83 -7.90
CA ILE A 179 -3.29 -12.02 -8.62
C ILE A 179 -3.53 -12.35 -10.10
N ARG A 180 -4.51 -13.20 -10.41
CA ARG A 180 -4.89 -13.53 -11.81
C ARG A 180 -5.30 -12.32 -12.64
N SER A 181 -5.75 -11.25 -12.00
CA SER A 181 -6.15 -10.00 -12.67
C SER A 181 -4.95 -9.07 -12.92
N TRP A 182 -3.89 -9.15 -12.10
CA TRP A 182 -2.70 -8.28 -12.17
C TRP A 182 -1.57 -8.89 -12.99
N LYS A 183 -1.85 -9.15 -14.28
CA LYS A 183 -0.88 -9.80 -15.19
C LYS A 183 0.40 -8.97 -15.43
N LYS A 184 0.34 -7.67 -15.17
CA LYS A 184 1.45 -6.72 -15.34
C LYS A 184 2.22 -6.44 -14.05
N LEU A 185 1.96 -7.19 -12.98
CA LEU A 185 2.61 -6.98 -11.68
C LEU A 185 4.12 -7.25 -11.81
N GLU A 186 4.91 -6.27 -11.41
CA GLU A 186 6.38 -6.26 -11.48
C GLU A 186 6.99 -6.23 -10.08
N SER A 187 6.37 -5.49 -9.14
CA SER A 187 6.88 -5.21 -7.80
C SER A 187 5.81 -5.39 -6.72
N LEU A 188 6.17 -6.07 -5.63
CA LEU A 188 5.28 -6.35 -4.51
C LEU A 188 5.96 -6.10 -3.17
N THR A 189 5.27 -5.37 -2.30
CA THR A 189 5.59 -5.28 -0.86
C THR A 189 4.47 -5.96 -0.08
N MET A 190 4.80 -6.95 0.75
CA MET A 190 3.82 -7.77 1.47
C MET A 190 4.29 -8.18 2.86
N PRO A 191 3.38 -8.40 3.84
CA PRO A 191 3.72 -9.12 5.07
C PRO A 191 4.10 -10.58 4.77
N SER A 192 4.73 -11.26 5.73
CA SER A 192 5.04 -12.69 5.57
C SER A 192 3.78 -13.57 5.67
N ILE A 193 3.75 -14.71 4.96
CA ILE A 193 2.70 -15.74 5.01
C ILE A 193 3.23 -17.07 5.53
N ALA A 194 2.40 -17.74 6.32
CA ALA A 194 2.68 -19.09 6.81
C ALA A 194 2.74 -20.15 5.69
N ASN A 195 2.00 -19.96 4.58
CA ASN A 195 1.94 -20.92 3.49
C ASN A 195 2.19 -20.24 2.12
N PRO A 196 3.45 -19.94 1.77
CA PRO A 196 3.79 -19.22 0.55
C PRO A 196 3.49 -19.90 -0.81
N PRO A 197 3.49 -21.24 -0.95
CA PRO A 197 3.34 -21.88 -2.27
C PRO A 197 2.12 -21.44 -3.06
N TYR A 198 0.93 -21.40 -2.44
CA TYR A 198 -0.30 -21.06 -3.18
C TYR A 198 -0.28 -19.64 -3.76
N PHE A 199 0.49 -18.75 -3.16
CA PHE A 199 0.57 -17.34 -3.54
C PHE A 199 1.65 -17.14 -4.60
N LEU A 200 2.85 -17.68 -4.36
CA LEU A 200 3.99 -17.55 -5.26
C LEU A 200 3.80 -18.35 -6.56
N GLU A 201 3.13 -19.51 -6.50
CA GLU A 201 2.73 -20.26 -7.69
C GLU A 201 1.79 -19.44 -8.59
N GLU A 202 0.86 -18.70 -7.99
CA GLU A 202 -0.05 -17.87 -8.78
C GLU A 202 0.63 -16.66 -9.39
N ILE A 203 1.57 -16.04 -8.66
CA ILE A 203 2.45 -14.99 -9.23
C ILE A 203 3.26 -15.55 -10.39
N ALA A 204 3.91 -16.70 -10.20
CA ALA A 204 4.74 -17.33 -11.22
C ALA A 204 3.95 -17.67 -12.49
N THR A 205 2.68 -18.05 -12.33
CA THR A 205 1.80 -18.43 -13.44
C THR A 205 1.22 -17.23 -14.19
N HIS A 206 0.91 -16.13 -13.50
CA HIS A 206 0.11 -15.03 -14.07
C HIS A 206 0.87 -13.71 -14.25
N CYS A 207 1.99 -13.50 -13.56
CA CYS A 207 2.74 -12.24 -13.52
C CYS A 207 4.11 -12.41 -14.18
N GLU A 208 4.15 -12.40 -15.52
CA GLU A 208 5.36 -12.73 -16.29
C GLU A 208 6.56 -11.81 -16.05
N ASN A 209 6.30 -10.56 -15.63
CA ASN A 209 7.33 -9.53 -15.39
C ASN A 209 7.67 -9.34 -13.91
N PHE A 210 7.19 -10.24 -13.03
CA PHE A 210 7.46 -10.14 -11.60
C PHE A 210 8.95 -10.24 -11.30
N SER A 211 9.51 -9.22 -10.65
CA SER A 211 10.97 -9.11 -10.47
C SER A 211 11.41 -8.48 -9.15
N GLU A 212 10.52 -7.81 -8.42
CA GLU A 212 10.86 -7.16 -7.14
C GLU A 212 9.93 -7.58 -6.00
N LEU A 213 10.52 -7.92 -4.87
CA LEU A 213 9.78 -8.35 -3.68
C LEU A 213 10.36 -7.76 -2.40
N LYS A 214 9.52 -7.13 -1.59
CA LYS A 214 9.80 -6.76 -0.21
C LYS A 214 8.93 -7.55 0.74
N ILE A 215 9.56 -8.21 1.71
CA ILE A 215 8.87 -8.98 2.76
C ILE A 215 8.94 -8.24 4.09
N MET A 216 7.77 -7.97 4.66
CA MET A 216 7.58 -7.27 5.93
C MET A 216 7.31 -8.30 7.04
N GLY A 217 8.30 -9.16 7.31
CA GLY A 217 8.19 -10.21 8.33
C GLY A 217 9.25 -11.31 8.16
N PRO A 218 9.23 -12.34 9.03
CA PRO A 218 10.24 -13.40 9.00
C PRO A 218 10.31 -14.11 7.65
N CYS A 219 11.53 -14.38 7.20
CA CYS A 219 11.83 -15.22 6.04
C CYS A 219 12.54 -16.49 6.54
N ASP A 220 11.80 -17.60 6.57
CA ASP A 220 12.32 -18.89 7.01
C ASP A 220 12.77 -19.76 5.82
N ILE A 221 13.25 -20.95 6.13
CA ILE A 221 13.73 -21.90 5.10
C ILE A 221 12.61 -22.32 4.15
N PHE A 222 11.37 -22.42 4.62
CA PHE A 222 10.24 -22.82 3.81
C PHE A 222 9.88 -21.72 2.81
N PHE A 223 9.84 -20.47 3.26
CA PHE A 223 9.63 -19.31 2.41
C PHE A 223 10.74 -19.15 1.37
N ALA A 224 12.00 -19.20 1.77
CA ALA A 224 13.14 -19.09 0.85
C ALA A 224 13.18 -20.22 -0.19
N SER A 225 12.88 -21.46 0.20
CA SER A 225 12.76 -22.59 -0.73
C SER A 225 11.62 -22.38 -1.72
N THR A 226 10.50 -21.82 -1.27
CA THR A 226 9.34 -21.53 -2.11
C THR A 226 9.63 -20.41 -3.11
N LEU A 227 10.36 -19.36 -2.70
CA LEU A 227 10.85 -18.32 -3.61
C LEU A 227 11.71 -18.92 -4.72
N ALA A 228 12.65 -19.78 -4.35
CA ALA A 228 13.52 -20.46 -5.30
C ALA A 228 12.75 -21.34 -6.30
N ALA A 229 11.70 -22.02 -5.84
CA ALA A 229 10.91 -22.91 -6.67
C ALA A 229 10.02 -22.16 -7.69
N PHE A 230 9.33 -21.11 -7.25
CA PHE A 230 8.29 -20.47 -8.07
C PHE A 230 8.73 -19.17 -8.75
N VAL A 231 9.62 -18.38 -8.13
CA VAL A 231 10.09 -17.09 -8.66
C VAL A 231 11.62 -17.02 -8.78
N PRO A 232 12.28 -17.99 -9.46
CA PRO A 232 13.75 -18.05 -9.54
C PRO A 232 14.38 -16.87 -10.31
N LYS A 233 13.57 -16.13 -11.09
CA LYS A 233 14.00 -14.96 -11.88
C LYS A 233 13.92 -13.64 -11.11
N LEU A 234 13.60 -13.67 -9.81
CA LEU A 234 13.53 -12.48 -8.96
C LEU A 234 14.87 -11.71 -9.02
N ARG A 235 14.80 -10.39 -9.24
CA ARG A 235 15.97 -9.52 -9.41
C ARG A 235 16.25 -8.68 -8.17
N VAL A 236 15.21 -8.30 -7.43
CA VAL A 236 15.31 -7.47 -6.23
C VAL A 236 14.57 -8.13 -5.07
N LEU A 237 15.27 -8.32 -3.95
CA LEU A 237 14.69 -8.84 -2.72
C LEU A 237 15.09 -7.94 -1.54
N SER A 238 14.09 -7.43 -0.82
CA SER A 238 14.28 -6.73 0.46
C SER A 238 13.68 -7.55 1.59
N LEU A 239 14.52 -7.88 2.57
CA LEU A 239 14.17 -8.51 3.84
C LEU A 239 14.42 -7.56 5.02
N ARG A 240 14.46 -6.24 4.76
CA ARG A 240 14.79 -5.20 5.73
C ARG A 240 14.04 -5.37 7.06
N CYS A 241 14.73 -5.18 8.19
CA CYS A 241 14.15 -5.24 9.53
C CYS A 241 13.49 -6.59 9.89
N THR A 242 14.00 -7.72 9.39
CA THR A 242 13.47 -9.06 9.69
C THR A 242 14.47 -9.91 10.47
N THR A 243 13.97 -10.95 11.13
CA THR A 243 14.83 -12.05 11.61
C THR A 243 15.16 -12.98 10.45
N LEU A 244 16.45 -13.22 10.25
CA LEU A 244 16.96 -14.04 9.15
C LEU A 244 18.00 -15.04 9.69
N TYR A 245 17.90 -16.31 9.32
CA TYR A 245 18.93 -17.29 9.65
C TYR A 245 20.02 -17.31 8.58
N ARG A 246 21.26 -17.55 9.01
CA ARG A 246 22.42 -17.69 8.13
C ARG A 246 22.19 -18.70 7.01
N ASP A 247 21.66 -19.88 7.33
CA ASP A 247 21.42 -20.93 6.34
C ASP A 247 20.34 -20.54 5.32
N VAL A 248 19.35 -19.76 5.75
CA VAL A 248 18.31 -19.20 4.86
C VAL A 248 18.91 -18.17 3.91
N LEU A 249 19.79 -17.30 4.41
CA LEU A 249 20.51 -16.33 3.58
C LEU A 249 21.40 -17.03 2.54
N ILE A 250 22.12 -18.07 2.94
CA ILE A 250 22.92 -18.89 2.02
C ILE A 250 22.03 -19.54 0.97
N LEU A 251 20.89 -20.12 1.36
CA LEU A 251 19.94 -20.74 0.44
C LEU A 251 19.42 -19.73 -0.60
N ILE A 252 19.07 -18.51 -0.19
CA ILE A 252 18.64 -17.44 -1.09
C ILE A 252 19.73 -17.12 -2.10
N LEU A 253 20.96 -16.90 -1.62
CA LEU A 253 22.10 -16.56 -2.46
C LEU A 253 22.47 -17.68 -3.44
N ASP A 254 22.32 -18.94 -3.01
CA ASP A 254 22.59 -20.10 -3.85
C ASP A 254 21.47 -20.40 -4.84
N SER A 255 20.21 -20.14 -4.51
CA SER A 255 19.09 -20.58 -5.35
C SER A 255 18.60 -19.50 -6.31
N LEU A 256 18.56 -18.23 -5.90
CA LEU A 256 18.06 -17.12 -6.73
C LEU A 256 19.16 -16.55 -7.62
N LYS A 257 19.56 -17.30 -8.66
CA LYS A 257 20.70 -16.97 -9.53
C LYS A 257 20.58 -15.63 -10.28
N HIS A 258 19.37 -15.15 -10.52
CA HIS A 258 19.09 -13.88 -11.20
C HIS A 258 18.98 -12.68 -10.26
N LEU A 259 19.13 -12.90 -8.94
CA LEU A 259 19.09 -11.82 -7.97
C LEU A 259 20.24 -10.84 -8.23
N GLU A 260 19.92 -9.56 -8.31
CA GLU A 260 20.84 -8.45 -8.56
C GLU A 260 20.98 -7.57 -7.32
N VAL A 261 19.88 -7.36 -6.59
CA VAL A 261 19.85 -6.54 -5.37
C VAL A 261 19.29 -7.37 -4.23
N LEU A 262 20.06 -7.48 -3.14
CA LEU A 262 19.60 -8.07 -1.89
C LEU A 262 19.79 -7.04 -0.77
N ASN A 263 18.69 -6.65 -0.14
CA ASN A 263 18.70 -5.79 1.03
C ASN A 263 18.37 -6.61 2.29
N ILE A 264 19.34 -6.70 3.19
CA ILE A 264 19.19 -7.29 4.54
C ILE A 264 19.50 -6.25 5.63
N SER A 265 19.34 -4.97 5.32
CA SER A 265 19.61 -3.89 6.26
C SER A 265 18.74 -4.02 7.50
N HIS A 266 19.39 -3.83 8.66
CA HIS A 266 18.76 -3.87 9.96
C HIS A 266 18.12 -5.23 10.33
N CYS A 267 18.51 -6.31 9.68
CA CYS A 267 18.08 -7.65 10.05
C CYS A 267 18.74 -8.14 11.35
N VAL A 268 18.04 -9.00 12.09
CA VAL A 268 18.65 -9.80 13.16
C VAL A 268 19.12 -11.11 12.54
N LEU A 269 20.41 -11.18 12.18
CA LEU A 269 20.99 -12.38 11.61
C LEU A 269 21.28 -13.41 12.71
N MET A 270 20.77 -14.63 12.55
CA MET A 270 20.87 -15.70 13.54
C MET A 270 21.57 -16.94 12.98
N GLU A 271 22.28 -17.65 13.84
CA GLU A 271 22.84 -18.97 13.58
C GLU A 271 22.23 -19.99 14.54
N GLY A 272 21.82 -21.15 14.02
CA GLY A 272 21.42 -22.28 14.84
C GLY A 272 22.64 -22.98 15.43
N LEU A 273 22.60 -23.28 16.72
CA LEU A 273 23.69 -23.94 17.44
C LEU A 273 23.18 -25.21 18.15
N PRO A 274 24.03 -26.23 18.33
CA PRO A 274 23.69 -27.40 19.14
C PRO A 274 23.49 -27.02 20.62
N PRO A 275 22.73 -27.80 21.40
CA PRO A 275 22.47 -27.53 22.82
C PRO A 275 23.76 -27.32 23.64
N PRO A 276 23.75 -26.46 24.69
CA PRO A 276 22.59 -25.82 25.32
C PRO A 276 22.20 -24.45 24.73
N GLN A 277 23.06 -23.86 23.88
CA GLN A 277 22.76 -22.60 23.20
C GLN A 277 22.10 -22.93 21.87
N TYR A 278 20.79 -22.76 21.76
CA TYR A 278 20.06 -23.12 20.54
C TYR A 278 20.31 -22.15 19.38
N LYS A 279 20.64 -20.89 19.67
CA LYS A 279 20.78 -19.81 18.69
C LYS A 279 21.78 -18.75 19.13
N ARG A 280 22.44 -18.11 18.16
CA ARG A 280 23.35 -16.96 18.38
C ARG A 280 23.06 -15.85 17.38
N ILE A 281 23.09 -14.60 17.83
CA ILE A 281 23.04 -13.43 16.94
C ILE A 281 24.43 -13.24 16.32
N ILE A 282 24.46 -13.12 15.00
CA ILE A 282 25.66 -12.82 14.24
C ILE A 282 25.82 -11.29 14.17
N THR A 283 26.98 -10.78 14.55
CA THR A 283 27.29 -9.34 14.54
C THR A 283 27.93 -8.87 13.24
N GLU A 284 28.54 -9.78 12.48
CA GLU A 284 29.22 -9.47 11.21
C GLU A 284 28.90 -10.51 10.14
N ILE A 285 28.74 -10.05 8.90
CA ILE A 285 28.55 -10.95 7.76
C ILE A 285 29.82 -11.79 7.55
N ASP A 286 29.67 -13.11 7.64
CA ASP A 286 30.78 -14.05 7.50
C ASP A 286 31.32 -14.11 6.06
N PRO A 287 32.59 -14.52 5.87
CA PRO A 287 33.24 -14.52 4.55
C PRO A 287 32.51 -15.35 3.48
N ILE A 288 31.81 -16.43 3.85
CA ILE A 288 31.11 -17.29 2.89
C ILE A 288 29.90 -16.54 2.31
N VAL A 289 29.13 -15.86 3.15
CA VAL A 289 28.00 -15.02 2.70
C VAL A 289 28.51 -13.89 1.81
N ARG A 290 29.59 -13.19 2.20
CA ARG A 290 30.18 -12.12 1.37
C ARG A 290 30.62 -12.65 0.00
N GLN A 291 31.29 -13.80 -0.03
CA GLN A 291 31.73 -14.43 -1.28
C GLN A 291 30.53 -14.76 -2.17
N LYS A 292 29.47 -15.38 -1.61
CA LYS A 292 28.25 -15.71 -2.37
C LYS A 292 27.50 -14.46 -2.86
N ALA A 293 27.49 -13.40 -2.07
CA ALA A 293 26.86 -12.12 -2.41
C ALA A 293 27.67 -11.29 -3.42
N SER A 294 28.96 -11.59 -3.66
CA SER A 294 29.81 -10.84 -4.60
C SER A 294 29.32 -10.82 -6.05
N ARG A 295 28.43 -11.75 -6.42
CA ARG A 295 27.77 -11.77 -7.74
C ARG A 295 26.64 -10.75 -7.89
N LEU A 296 26.12 -10.23 -6.77
CA LEU A 296 25.01 -9.28 -6.77
C LEU A 296 25.54 -7.92 -7.24
N ARG A 297 24.71 -7.17 -7.96
CA ARG A 297 25.01 -5.77 -8.28
C ARG A 297 25.10 -4.95 -6.99
N GLU A 298 24.16 -5.18 -6.08
CA GLU A 298 24.08 -4.47 -4.80
C GLU A 298 23.72 -5.45 -3.68
N PHE A 299 24.55 -5.47 -2.63
CA PHE A 299 24.27 -6.20 -1.39
C PHE A 299 24.25 -5.20 -0.25
N ILE A 300 23.04 -4.82 0.18
CA ILE A 300 22.83 -3.74 1.15
C ILE A 300 22.67 -4.34 2.54
N THR A 301 23.50 -3.86 3.47
CA THR A 301 23.54 -4.36 4.85
C THR A 301 23.72 -3.21 5.83
N CYS A 302 23.08 -3.31 6.99
CA CYS A 302 23.37 -2.48 8.15
C CYS A 302 23.20 -3.36 9.39
N MET A 303 24.28 -3.54 10.16
CA MET A 303 24.31 -4.35 11.37
C MET A 303 24.99 -3.61 12.54
N GLU A 304 25.11 -2.29 12.44
CA GLU A 304 25.82 -1.47 13.41
C GLU A 304 25.08 -1.34 14.73
N ASP A 305 25.84 -1.38 15.83
CA ASP A 305 25.31 -1.17 17.18
C ASP A 305 24.88 0.28 17.42
N SER A 306 25.46 1.24 16.71
CA SER A 306 25.08 2.67 16.72
C SER A 306 23.81 2.97 15.93
N CYS A 307 23.38 2.07 15.04
CA CYS A 307 22.21 2.30 14.21
C CYS A 307 20.93 2.12 15.03
N ILE A 308 20.15 3.20 15.15
CA ILE A 308 18.88 3.19 15.89
C ILE A 308 17.89 2.14 15.35
N ILE A 309 17.87 1.91 14.04
CA ILE A 309 16.99 0.93 13.43
C ILE A 309 17.43 -0.50 13.80
N CYS A 310 18.74 -0.80 13.73
CA CYS A 310 19.27 -2.09 14.17
C CYS A 310 18.96 -2.36 15.65
N GLN A 311 19.11 -1.35 16.51
CA GLN A 311 18.76 -1.46 17.93
C GLN A 311 17.28 -1.81 18.11
N ARG A 312 16.39 -1.07 17.44
CA ARG A 312 14.94 -1.30 17.47
C ARG A 312 14.58 -2.71 16.99
N THR A 313 15.12 -3.16 15.85
CA THR A 313 14.85 -4.50 15.33
C THR A 313 15.31 -5.59 16.30
N ARG A 314 16.46 -5.44 16.95
CA ARG A 314 16.93 -6.40 17.98
C ARG A 314 16.04 -6.40 19.21
N THR A 315 15.63 -5.24 19.70
CA THR A 315 14.68 -5.12 20.84
C THR A 315 13.32 -5.75 20.53
N ASP A 316 12.90 -5.71 19.27
CA ASP A 316 11.66 -6.34 18.82
C ASP A 316 11.83 -7.79 18.36
N GLU A 317 13.02 -8.39 18.53
CA GLU A 317 13.32 -9.76 18.13
C GLU A 317 13.07 -10.03 16.62
N GLY A 318 13.26 -8.99 15.80
CA GLY A 318 12.96 -8.96 14.37
C GLY A 318 11.48 -9.13 14.02
N ILE A 319 10.59 -8.93 14.99
CA ILE A 319 9.17 -8.72 14.74
C ILE A 319 9.00 -7.28 14.28
N VAL A 320 8.43 -7.11 13.09
CA VAL A 320 8.16 -5.79 12.52
C VAL A 320 7.11 -5.04 13.37
N ARG A 321 7.53 -4.06 14.18
CA ARG A 321 6.64 -3.21 14.99
C ARG A 321 6.75 -1.72 14.67
N TRP A 322 6.68 -1.39 13.38
CA TRP A 322 6.82 -0.02 12.87
C TRP A 322 5.90 1.00 13.54
N TYR A 323 4.70 0.58 13.96
CA TYR A 323 3.74 1.41 14.69
C TYR A 323 4.23 1.92 16.06
N LYS A 324 5.29 1.33 16.62
CA LYS A 324 5.83 1.73 17.94
C LYS A 324 6.76 2.94 17.88
N TYR A 325 7.37 3.21 16.74
CA TYR A 325 8.52 4.12 16.68
C TYR A 325 8.19 5.40 15.93
N GLU A 326 7.96 5.31 14.62
CA GLU A 326 7.83 6.47 13.74
C GLU A 326 6.75 6.22 12.68
N GLU A 327 5.91 7.23 12.48
CA GLU A 327 4.90 7.21 11.44
C GLU A 327 5.58 7.29 10.06
N GLY A 328 5.29 6.32 9.20
CA GLY A 328 5.88 6.26 7.85
C GLY A 328 7.17 5.46 7.73
N PHE A 329 7.76 4.96 8.82
CA PHE A 329 8.98 4.13 8.77
C PHE A 329 8.85 2.88 7.86
N TRP A 330 7.62 2.37 7.71
CA TRP A 330 7.30 1.26 6.81
C TRP A 330 7.40 1.60 5.31
N LYS A 331 7.39 2.89 4.98
CA LYS A 331 7.55 3.43 3.62
C LYS A 331 9.02 3.43 3.16
N GLU A 332 9.96 3.36 4.10
CA GLU A 332 11.39 3.39 3.81
C GLU A 332 11.92 2.03 3.35
N ASP A 333 12.85 2.08 2.40
CA ASP A 333 13.71 0.98 2.02
C ASP A 333 15.02 1.54 1.46
N GLU A 334 16.13 0.86 1.70
CA GLU A 334 17.42 1.22 1.09
C GLU A 334 17.44 0.91 -0.42
N VAL A 335 16.48 0.12 -0.92
CA VAL A 335 16.23 -0.07 -2.34
C VAL A 335 15.18 0.93 -2.83
N ASN A 336 15.62 1.90 -3.65
CA ASN A 336 14.77 2.99 -4.15
C ASN A 336 13.46 2.55 -4.82
N SER A 337 13.46 1.43 -5.55
CA SER A 337 12.26 0.91 -6.22
C SER A 337 11.21 0.36 -5.23
N LEU A 338 11.63 0.05 -4.00
CA LEU A 338 10.80 -0.50 -2.93
C LEU A 338 10.42 0.54 -1.86
N ALA A 339 11.03 1.73 -1.86
CA ALA A 339 10.63 2.88 -1.05
C ALA A 339 9.37 3.59 -1.60
N LEU A 340 8.58 4.26 -0.75
CA LEU A 340 7.31 4.92 -1.11
C LEU A 340 7.35 6.44 -1.05
#